data_AF-A0A965Y599-F1
#
_entry.id   AF-A0A965Y599-F1
#
_cell.length_a   1.000
_cell.length_b   1.000
_cell.length_c   1.000
_cell.angle_alpha   90.00
_cell.angle_beta   90.00
_cell.angle_gamma   90.00
#
_symmetry.space_group_name_H-M   'P 1'
#
loop_
_entity.id
_entity.type
_entity.pdbx_description
1 polymer ?
#
loop_
_entity_poly.entity_id
_entity_poly.type
_entity_poly.pdbx_seq_one_letter_code
_entity_poly.pdbx_strand_id
1 'polypeptide(L)'
;MVTESPGKHENLAPGHKRIVSLVFRCPFAQTSQRRVEKTKITAAVIGLEKVAKSVAQLQSVPTRPAVWRAVGLILYRESMRCFKEQRAPDGTPWAPLSPMTIWKRAYKRLGSYRNTLKRKKLLHTSKYKKFTTSMKILQDTGRLRGSISFRAEGAAAVIGSGLRYARVHQLGGKTEDGKYNIPARPFLGLSSSGRHDVVKIINAFLQKEAEKAAKKAGKA
;
A
#
# COMPACT_ATOMS: atom_id res chain seq x y z
N MET A 1 -8.10 -54.95 -32.20
CA MET A 1 -6.98 -54.00 -32.32
C MET A 1 -6.23 -54.03 -31.01
N VAL A 2 -5.11 -54.73 -30.99
CA VAL A 2 -4.30 -55.01 -29.79
C VAL A 2 -3.22 -53.95 -29.71
N THR A 3 -3.14 -53.23 -28.57
CA THR A 3 -1.95 -52.47 -28.21
C THR A 3 -1.69 -52.66 -26.72
N GLU A 4 -0.57 -53.32 -26.46
CA GLU A 4 -0.04 -53.79 -25.19
C GLU A 4 0.49 -52.63 -24.33
N SER A 5 0.33 -52.76 -23.00
CA SER A 5 1.28 -52.20 -22.04
C SER A 5 2.48 -53.14 -21.97
N PRO A 6 3.72 -52.63 -21.84
CA PRO A 6 4.42 -52.83 -20.56
C PRO A 6 5.49 -51.77 -20.24
N GLY A 7 6.06 -51.82 -19.03
CA GLY A 7 7.36 -51.19 -18.78
C GLY A 7 7.66 -50.71 -17.36
N LYS A 8 7.40 -51.52 -16.32
CA LYS A 8 8.20 -51.43 -15.08
C LYS A 8 9.50 -52.20 -15.30
N HIS A 9 10.64 -51.53 -15.16
CA HIS A 9 11.88 -52.21 -14.78
C HIS A 9 12.60 -51.41 -13.69
N GLU A 10 12.72 -52.11 -12.56
CA GLU A 10 13.44 -51.77 -11.37
C GLU A 10 14.86 -52.38 -11.46
N ASN A 11 15.81 -51.75 -10.75
CA ASN A 11 17.15 -52.23 -10.35
C ASN A 11 18.33 -51.91 -11.28
N LEU A 12 19.31 -51.15 -10.75
CA LEU A 12 20.57 -51.70 -10.22
C LEU A 12 21.48 -50.58 -9.65
N ALA A 13 21.84 -50.68 -8.38
CA ALA A 13 23.12 -50.23 -7.80
C ALA A 13 23.92 -51.53 -7.50
N PRO A 14 25.28 -51.61 -7.35
CA PRO A 14 26.04 -50.86 -6.32
C PRO A 14 27.59 -50.69 -6.55
N GLY A 15 28.27 -50.04 -5.58
CA GLY A 15 29.71 -50.15 -5.31
C GLY A 15 30.41 -48.79 -5.22
N HIS A 16 31.20 -48.40 -4.20
CA HIS A 16 31.75 -49.07 -3.02
C HIS A 16 32.11 -48.02 -1.93
N LYS A 17 31.87 -48.40 -0.65
CA LYS A 17 32.64 -48.19 0.61
C LYS A 17 33.83 -47.20 0.58
N ARG A 18 34.20 -46.41 1.59
CA ARG A 18 33.85 -46.10 3.01
C ARG A 18 34.80 -44.94 3.39
N ILE A 19 34.48 -44.08 4.36
CA ILE A 19 35.37 -43.59 5.45
C ILE A 19 34.57 -42.62 6.34
N VAL A 20 34.73 -42.85 7.65
CA VAL A 20 34.09 -42.19 8.78
C VAL A 20 34.91 -40.96 9.19
N SER A 21 34.23 -39.84 9.44
CA SER A 21 34.71 -38.83 10.39
C SER A 21 33.54 -37.99 10.92
N LEU A 22 33.23 -38.22 12.20
CA LEU A 22 32.41 -37.33 13.01
C LEU A 22 33.02 -35.92 13.01
N VAL A 23 32.23 -34.93 12.60
CA VAL A 23 32.34 -33.57 13.14
C VAL A 23 30.92 -33.12 13.48
N PHE A 24 30.62 -33.12 14.77
CA PHE A 24 29.50 -32.38 15.33
C PHE A 24 29.66 -30.91 14.96
N ARG A 25 28.82 -30.43 14.04
CA ARG A 25 28.52 -29.01 13.92
C ARG A 25 27.01 -28.88 13.90
N CYS A 26 26.43 -28.66 15.07
CA CYS A 26 25.07 -28.15 15.18
C CYS A 26 24.91 -26.97 14.21
N PRO A 27 24.02 -27.03 13.21
CA PRO A 27 23.49 -25.81 12.65
C PRO A 27 22.54 -25.29 13.72
N PHE A 28 23.06 -24.41 14.57
CA PHE A 28 22.29 -23.51 15.41
C PHE A 28 21.09 -23.06 14.60
N ALA A 29 19.91 -23.54 15.03
CA ALA A 29 18.64 -23.33 14.37
C ALA A 29 18.56 -21.85 14.02
N GLN A 30 18.49 -21.56 12.72
CA GLN A 30 18.21 -20.24 12.20
C GLN A 30 16.89 -19.81 12.83
N THR A 31 16.98 -19.07 13.92
CA THR A 31 15.87 -18.35 14.51
C THR A 31 15.36 -17.48 13.39
N SER A 32 14.23 -17.91 12.85
CA SER A 32 13.46 -17.32 11.77
C SER A 32 13.41 -15.80 11.96
N GLN A 33 14.39 -15.09 11.41
CA GLN A 33 14.20 -13.72 11.01
C GLN A 33 13.26 -13.79 9.80
N ARG A 34 11.95 -13.90 10.07
CA ARG A 34 10.94 -13.34 9.18
C ARG A 34 11.17 -11.84 9.17
N ARG A 35 12.25 -11.45 8.48
CA ARG A 35 12.52 -10.08 8.06
C ARG A 35 11.32 -9.74 7.21
N VAL A 36 10.37 -9.01 7.78
CA VAL A 36 9.27 -8.41 7.06
C VAL A 36 9.94 -7.59 5.97
N GLU A 37 9.97 -8.12 4.76
CA GLU A 37 10.40 -7.38 3.59
C GLU A 37 9.49 -6.16 3.58
N LYS A 38 10.07 -5.01 3.93
CA LYS A 38 9.46 -3.70 3.69
C LYS A 38 9.40 -3.59 2.19
N THR A 39 8.39 -4.23 1.62
CA THR A 39 8.13 -4.32 0.21
C THR A 39 7.84 -2.89 -0.21
N LYS A 40 8.88 -2.22 -0.73
CA LYS A 40 8.80 -0.88 -1.30
C LYS A 40 7.66 -0.93 -2.31
N ILE A 41 6.55 -0.29 -1.99
CA ILE A 41 5.48 -0.11 -2.97
C ILE A 41 6.05 0.93 -3.93
N THR A 42 6.66 0.46 -5.01
CA THR A 42 6.91 1.30 -6.19
C THR A 42 5.54 1.54 -6.81
N ALA A 43 4.90 2.64 -6.41
CA ALA A 43 3.76 3.14 -7.15
C ALA A 43 4.28 3.47 -8.56
N ALA A 44 3.91 2.66 -9.55
CA ALA A 44 3.99 3.07 -10.95
C ALA A 44 2.95 4.19 -11.11
N VAL A 45 3.40 5.44 -10.98
CA VAL A 45 2.52 6.61 -11.04
C VAL A 45 2.30 6.97 -12.51
N ILE A 46 1.07 6.76 -12.98
CA ILE A 46 0.62 7.17 -14.30
C ILE A 46 0.72 8.71 -14.39
N GLY A 47 1.45 9.23 -15.39
CA GLY A 47 1.63 10.67 -15.64
C GLY A 47 2.87 11.33 -15.02
N LEU A 48 3.94 10.54 -14.81
CA LEU A 48 5.20 10.92 -14.18
C LEU A 48 6.13 11.82 -15.00
N GLU A 49 5.99 11.99 -16.33
CA GLU A 49 7.06 12.61 -17.12
C GLU A 49 7.47 14.01 -16.67
N LYS A 50 6.49 14.90 -16.43
CA LYS A 50 6.78 16.28 -15.98
C LYS A 50 7.42 16.28 -14.58
N VAL A 51 6.92 15.42 -13.70
CA VAL A 51 7.47 15.26 -12.35
C VAL A 51 8.87 14.65 -12.42
N ALA A 52 9.10 13.64 -13.24
CA ALA A 52 10.37 12.95 -13.43
C ALA A 52 11.43 13.88 -14.01
N LYS A 53 11.07 14.73 -14.99
CA LYS A 53 11.96 15.79 -15.53
C LYS A 53 12.36 16.78 -14.43
N SER A 54 11.41 17.29 -13.66
CA SER A 54 11.70 18.19 -12.53
C SER A 54 12.50 17.51 -11.41
N VAL A 55 12.27 16.22 -11.15
CA VAL A 55 13.04 15.44 -10.17
C VAL A 55 14.46 15.17 -10.65
N ALA A 56 14.65 14.88 -11.94
CA ALA A 56 15.97 14.72 -12.54
C ALA A 56 16.79 16.02 -12.43
N GLN A 57 16.15 17.16 -12.70
CA GLN A 57 16.75 18.49 -12.48
C GLN A 57 17.11 18.77 -11.02
N LEU A 58 16.42 18.14 -10.05
CA LEU A 58 16.77 18.25 -8.63
C LEU A 58 17.95 17.37 -8.21
N GLN A 59 18.22 16.27 -8.91
CA GLN A 59 19.32 15.36 -8.55
C GLN A 59 20.70 15.98 -8.78
N SER A 60 20.82 16.98 -9.66
CA SER A 60 22.06 17.72 -9.89
C SER A 60 22.35 18.79 -8.82
N VAL A 61 21.39 19.08 -7.93
CA VAL A 61 21.51 20.10 -6.88
C VAL A 61 21.56 19.39 -5.52
N PRO A 62 22.43 19.80 -4.57
CA PRO A 62 22.44 19.22 -3.22
C PRO A 62 21.06 19.36 -2.59
N THR A 63 20.35 18.23 -2.51
CA THR A 63 18.91 18.25 -2.27
C THR A 63 18.64 18.41 -0.79
N ARG A 64 17.91 19.47 -0.41
CA ARG A 64 17.55 19.68 0.99
C ARG A 64 16.35 18.79 1.37
N PRO A 65 16.35 18.20 2.57
CA PRO A 65 15.21 17.41 3.06
C PRO A 65 13.90 18.21 3.12
N ALA A 66 13.96 19.54 3.12
CA ALA A 66 12.80 20.43 3.16
C ALA A 66 11.87 20.29 1.94
N VAL A 67 12.40 20.13 0.72
CA VAL A 67 11.59 20.00 -0.50
C VAL A 67 10.80 18.70 -0.46
N TRP A 68 11.47 17.60 -0.15
CA TRP A 68 10.85 16.28 -0.06
C TRP A 68 9.85 16.17 1.08
N ARG A 69 10.05 16.91 2.17
CA ARG A 69 9.02 17.05 3.21
C ARG A 69 7.78 17.74 2.67
N ALA A 70 7.93 18.81 1.88
CA ALA A 70 6.80 19.50 1.26
C ALA A 70 6.06 18.61 0.24
N VAL A 71 6.79 17.85 -0.58
CA VAL A 71 6.22 16.84 -1.49
C VAL A 71 5.49 15.75 -0.69
N GLY A 72 6.09 15.26 0.39
CA GLY A 72 5.47 14.29 1.29
C GLY A 72 4.16 14.78 1.91
N LEU A 73 4.08 16.07 2.26
CA LEU A 73 2.85 16.70 2.74
C LEU A 73 1.75 16.73 1.67
N ILE A 74 2.09 16.98 0.40
CA ILE A 74 1.11 16.90 -0.71
C ILE A 74 0.58 15.48 -0.84
N LEU A 75 1.48 14.49 -0.91
CA LEU A 75 1.10 13.08 -1.02
C LEU A 75 0.18 12.65 0.13
N TYR A 76 0.49 13.10 1.34
CA TYR A 76 -0.34 12.85 2.52
C TYR A 76 -1.73 13.50 2.40
N ARG A 77 -1.80 14.77 1.97
CA ARG A 77 -3.07 15.48 1.76
C ARG A 77 -3.93 14.80 0.71
N GLU A 78 -3.35 14.41 -0.42
CA GLU A 78 -4.06 13.68 -1.49
C GLU A 78 -4.61 12.35 -0.98
N SER A 79 -3.81 11.62 -0.18
CA SER A 79 -4.28 10.39 0.45
C SER A 79 -5.49 10.66 1.36
N MET A 80 -5.39 11.67 2.23
CA MET A 80 -6.49 12.05 3.14
C MET A 80 -7.75 12.51 2.38
N ARG A 81 -7.59 13.15 1.23
CA ARG A 81 -8.69 13.52 0.33
C ARG A 81 -9.39 12.28 -0.22
N CYS A 82 -8.66 11.30 -0.73
CA CYS A 82 -9.21 10.03 -1.22
C CYS A 82 -10.08 9.35 -0.14
N PHE A 83 -9.60 9.33 1.10
CA PHE A 83 -10.33 8.82 2.27
C PHE A 83 -11.59 9.62 2.63
N LYS A 84 -11.58 10.93 2.42
CA LYS A 84 -12.73 11.81 2.69
C LYS A 84 -13.81 11.63 1.62
N GLU A 85 -13.41 11.61 0.36
CA GLU A 85 -14.30 11.54 -0.80
C GLU A 85 -14.70 10.11 -1.17
N GLN A 86 -13.98 9.10 -0.66
CA GLN A 86 -14.13 7.68 -1.00
C GLN A 86 -13.89 7.37 -2.49
N ARG A 87 -12.86 8.02 -3.03
CA ARG A 87 -12.47 7.94 -4.45
C ARG A 87 -10.97 7.69 -4.56
N ALA A 88 -10.57 7.08 -5.67
CA ALA A 88 -9.19 6.95 -6.08
C ALA A 88 -8.56 8.33 -6.40
N PRO A 89 -7.22 8.44 -6.42
CA PRO A 89 -6.52 9.66 -6.87
C PRO A 89 -6.91 10.13 -8.27
N ASP A 90 -7.34 9.20 -9.13
CA ASP A 90 -7.81 9.46 -10.49
C ASP A 90 -9.25 10.01 -10.54
N GLY A 91 -9.94 10.06 -9.38
CA GLY A 91 -11.32 10.51 -9.25
C GLY A 91 -12.37 9.41 -9.31
N THR A 92 -12.00 8.18 -9.68
CA THR A 92 -12.92 7.03 -9.74
C THR A 92 -13.42 6.67 -8.34
N PRO A 93 -14.74 6.55 -8.10
CA PRO A 93 -15.26 6.11 -6.80
C PRO A 93 -14.83 4.68 -6.48
N TRP A 94 -14.53 4.42 -5.20
CA TRP A 94 -14.16 3.07 -4.77
C TRP A 94 -15.33 2.10 -4.90
N ALA A 95 -15.00 0.86 -5.24
CA ALA A 95 -15.97 -0.23 -5.29
C ALA A 95 -16.70 -0.37 -3.93
N PRO A 96 -18.04 -0.50 -3.93
CA PRO A 96 -18.83 -0.56 -2.72
C PRO A 96 -18.45 -1.78 -1.85
N LEU A 97 -18.82 -1.72 -0.58
CA LEU A 97 -18.66 -2.87 0.32
C LEU A 97 -19.71 -3.95 0.00
N SER A 98 -19.33 -5.21 0.19
CA SER A 98 -20.29 -6.32 0.13
C SER A 98 -21.40 -6.12 1.18
N PRO A 99 -22.67 -6.47 0.86
CA PRO A 99 -23.79 -6.42 1.80
C PRO A 99 -23.50 -7.14 3.12
N MET A 100 -22.74 -8.24 3.07
CA MET A 100 -22.35 -9.00 4.26
C MET A 100 -21.38 -8.21 5.17
N THR A 101 -20.45 -7.46 4.58
CA THR A 101 -19.52 -6.62 5.33
C THR A 101 -20.25 -5.45 5.98
N ILE A 102 -21.17 -4.82 5.24
CA ILE A 102 -22.06 -3.76 5.75
C ILE A 102 -22.86 -4.30 6.95
N TRP A 103 -23.49 -5.47 6.77
CA TRP A 103 -24.24 -6.14 7.83
C TRP A 103 -23.37 -6.42 9.06
N LYS A 104 -22.19 -7.01 8.89
CA LYS A 104 -21.27 -7.31 10.01
C LYS A 104 -20.87 -6.05 10.79
N ARG A 105 -20.59 -4.94 10.09
CA ARG A 105 -20.29 -3.65 10.73
C ARG A 105 -21.50 -3.09 11.47
N ALA A 106 -22.66 -3.07 10.83
CA ALA A 106 -23.91 -2.61 11.44
C ALA A 106 -24.26 -3.43 12.68
N TYR A 107 -24.11 -4.75 12.59
CA TYR A 107 -24.39 -5.69 13.66
C TYR A 107 -23.48 -5.49 14.88
N LYS A 108 -22.18 -5.23 14.67
CA LYS A 108 -21.25 -4.90 15.76
C LYS A 108 -21.58 -3.55 16.40
N ARG A 109 -21.87 -2.52 15.59
CA ARG A 109 -22.16 -1.16 16.06
C ARG A 109 -23.50 -1.07 16.81
N LEU A 110 -24.51 -1.79 16.33
CA LEU A 110 -25.86 -1.82 16.89
C LEU A 110 -26.04 -2.95 17.91
N GLY A 111 -24.94 -3.40 18.55
CA GLY A 111 -24.92 -4.55 19.45
C GLY A 111 -25.97 -4.51 20.56
N SER A 112 -26.29 -3.33 21.10
CA SER A 112 -27.35 -3.16 22.10
C SER A 112 -28.76 -3.52 21.59
N TYR A 113 -29.01 -3.41 20.29
CA TYR A 113 -30.30 -3.76 19.66
C TYR A 113 -30.39 -5.23 19.22
N ARG A 114 -29.28 -5.97 19.29
CA ARG A 114 -29.25 -7.40 18.95
C ARG A 114 -30.13 -8.22 19.88
N ASN A 115 -30.13 -7.89 21.17
CA ASN A 115 -30.85 -8.65 22.19
C ASN A 115 -32.36 -8.44 22.10
N THR A 116 -32.80 -7.36 21.44
CA THR A 116 -34.22 -6.98 21.32
C THR A 116 -34.80 -7.24 19.93
N LEU A 117 -33.99 -7.18 18.86
CA LEU A 117 -34.48 -7.32 17.48
C LEU A 117 -33.79 -8.45 16.72
N LYS A 118 -34.61 -9.39 16.20
CA LYS A 118 -34.16 -10.43 15.25
C LYS A 118 -33.56 -9.78 13.98
N ARG A 119 -32.54 -10.44 13.39
CA ARG A 119 -31.80 -9.98 12.18
C ARG A 119 -32.67 -9.38 11.08
N LYS A 120 -33.75 -10.07 10.68
CA LYS A 120 -34.66 -9.61 9.60
C LYS A 120 -35.31 -8.26 9.93
N LYS A 121 -35.70 -8.03 11.19
CA LYS A 121 -36.33 -6.77 11.61
C LYS A 121 -35.33 -5.61 11.66
N LEU A 122 -34.07 -5.87 11.98
CA LEU A 122 -33.04 -4.82 12.04
C LEU A 122 -32.74 -4.20 10.67
N LEU A 123 -32.81 -4.97 9.58
CA LEU A 123 -32.53 -4.47 8.22
C LEU A 123 -33.46 -3.33 7.80
N HIS A 124 -34.71 -3.33 8.26
CA HIS A 124 -35.72 -2.36 7.85
C HIS A 124 -35.81 -1.14 8.77
N THR A 125 -35.08 -1.14 9.90
CA THR A 125 -35.15 -0.03 10.85
C THR A 125 -34.44 1.23 10.32
N SER A 126 -34.97 2.40 10.68
CA SER A 126 -34.36 3.69 10.35
C SER A 126 -32.92 3.80 10.85
N LYS A 127 -32.55 3.13 11.94
CA LYS A 127 -31.16 3.11 12.45
C LYS A 127 -30.21 2.38 11.51
N TYR A 128 -30.62 1.26 10.92
CA TYR A 128 -29.80 0.54 9.95
C TYR A 128 -29.60 1.37 8.69
N LYS A 129 -30.67 2.03 8.20
CA LYS A 129 -30.60 2.96 7.08
C LYS A 129 -29.63 4.11 7.38
N LYS A 130 -29.80 4.80 8.52
CA LYS A 130 -28.89 5.88 8.98
C LYS A 130 -27.43 5.42 9.13
N PHE A 131 -27.20 4.22 9.65
CA PHE A 131 -25.86 3.65 9.76
C PHE A 131 -25.24 3.40 8.37
N THR A 132 -26.01 2.81 7.46
CA THR A 132 -25.55 2.49 6.10
C THR A 132 -25.26 3.76 5.29
N THR A 133 -26.01 4.84 5.51
CA THR A 133 -25.74 6.15 4.86
C THR A 133 -24.50 6.84 5.42
N SER A 134 -24.22 6.72 6.73
CA SER A 134 -23.09 7.40 7.38
C SER A 134 -21.77 6.63 7.32
N MET A 135 -21.79 5.35 6.93
CA MET A 135 -20.59 4.52 6.88
C MET A 135 -19.61 4.95 5.78
N LYS A 136 -18.33 4.68 6.01
CA LYS A 136 -17.26 4.88 5.03
C LYS A 136 -16.59 3.56 4.67
N ILE A 137 -16.28 3.37 3.40
CA ILE A 137 -15.79 2.10 2.84
C ILE A 137 -14.51 1.63 3.55
N LEU A 138 -13.51 2.52 3.62
CA LEU A 138 -12.18 2.25 4.17
C LEU A 138 -11.96 2.84 5.57
N GLN A 139 -13.00 3.35 6.22
CA GLN A 139 -12.94 3.89 7.58
C GLN A 139 -14.00 3.23 8.45
N ASP A 140 -13.57 2.29 9.28
CA ASP A 140 -14.39 1.72 10.37
C ASP A 140 -13.92 2.32 11.71
N THR A 141 -12.75 1.89 12.18
CA THR A 141 -12.06 2.48 13.35
C THR A 141 -11.13 3.65 13.00
N GLY A 142 -10.87 3.87 11.71
CA GLY A 142 -9.90 4.87 11.25
C GLY A 142 -8.43 4.44 11.33
N ARG A 143 -8.12 3.23 11.83
CA ARG A 143 -6.72 2.74 11.99
C ARG A 143 -5.91 2.81 10.69
N LEU A 144 -6.49 2.44 9.55
CA LEU A 144 -5.79 2.52 8.27
C LEU A 144 -5.39 3.95 7.93
N ARG A 145 -6.36 4.87 7.97
CA ARG A 145 -6.15 6.30 7.73
C ARG A 145 -5.09 6.87 8.67
N GLY A 146 -5.18 6.58 9.97
CA GLY A 146 -4.25 7.06 10.98
C GLY A 146 -2.85 6.43 10.91
N SER A 147 -2.70 5.29 10.23
CA SER A 147 -1.40 4.62 10.06
C SER A 147 -0.57 5.14 8.90
N ILE A 148 -1.13 6.04 8.09
CA ILE A 148 -0.42 6.59 6.93
C ILE A 148 0.59 7.61 7.44
N SER A 149 1.85 7.37 7.13
CA SER A 149 2.95 8.27 7.45
C SER A 149 3.77 8.56 6.20
N PHE A 150 4.45 9.70 6.22
CA PHE A 150 5.40 10.09 5.19
C PHE A 150 6.74 10.46 5.82
N ARG A 151 7.82 10.24 5.07
CA ARG A 151 9.18 10.61 5.44
C ARG A 151 9.95 11.06 4.21
N ALA A 152 10.89 11.98 4.42
CA ALA A 152 11.85 12.39 3.39
C ALA A 152 13.13 11.58 3.59
N GLU A 153 13.57 10.86 2.56
CA GLU A 153 14.82 10.09 2.56
C GLU A 153 15.71 10.57 1.42
N GLY A 154 16.83 11.22 1.76
CA GLY A 154 17.77 11.76 0.78
C GLY A 154 17.06 12.64 -0.26
N ALA A 155 17.07 12.18 -1.51
CA ALA A 155 16.44 12.83 -2.65
C ALA A 155 15.03 12.30 -2.99
N ALA A 156 14.28 11.75 -2.02
CA ALA A 156 12.95 11.21 -2.26
C ALA A 156 11.98 11.44 -1.09
N ALA A 157 10.68 11.57 -1.42
CA ALA A 157 9.58 11.49 -0.46
C ALA A 157 8.96 10.09 -0.48
N VAL A 158 8.91 9.44 0.67
CA VAL A 158 8.32 8.11 0.84
C VAL A 158 7.04 8.23 1.66
N ILE A 159 5.95 7.67 1.16
CA ILE A 159 4.65 7.60 1.83
C ILE A 159 4.17 6.14 1.90
N GLY A 160 3.53 5.76 3.00
CA GLY A 160 2.97 4.42 3.11
C GLY A 160 2.27 4.16 4.44
N SER A 161 1.91 2.89 4.63
CA SER A 161 1.37 2.36 5.89
C SER A 161 2.08 1.06 6.22
N GLY A 162 2.34 0.82 7.51
CA GLY A 162 2.90 -0.44 8.00
C GLY A 162 1.86 -1.56 8.14
N LEU A 163 0.59 -1.32 7.81
CA LEU A 163 -0.47 -2.32 7.97
C LEU A 163 -0.48 -3.28 6.79
N ARG A 164 -0.46 -4.59 7.08
CA ARG A 164 -0.44 -5.64 6.07
C ARG A 164 -1.62 -5.54 5.07
N TYR A 165 -2.81 -5.23 5.57
CA TYR A 165 -4.01 -5.10 4.74
C TYR A 165 -4.05 -3.80 3.92
N ALA A 166 -3.17 -2.82 4.19
CA ALA A 166 -3.07 -1.60 3.41
C ALA A 166 -2.65 -1.89 1.96
N ARG A 167 -1.70 -2.82 1.76
CA ARG A 167 -1.25 -3.30 0.45
C ARG A 167 -2.41 -3.89 -0.36
N VAL A 168 -3.19 -4.77 0.27
CA VAL A 168 -4.33 -5.43 -0.37
C VAL A 168 -5.40 -4.42 -0.78
N HIS A 169 -5.63 -3.37 0.02
CA HIS A 169 -6.54 -2.30 -0.39
C HIS A 169 -5.95 -1.41 -1.48
N GLN A 170 -4.63 -1.16 -1.51
CA GLN A 170 -4.02 -0.34 -2.55
C GLN A 170 -4.05 -1.03 -3.92
N LEU A 171 -3.65 -2.30 -3.98
CA LEU A 171 -3.44 -3.04 -5.23
C LEU A 171 -4.61 -3.98 -5.58
N GLY A 172 -5.49 -4.25 -4.63
CA GLY A 172 -6.41 -5.38 -4.70
C GLY A 172 -5.70 -6.69 -4.37
N GLY A 173 -6.46 -7.77 -4.39
CA GLY A 173 -5.92 -9.12 -4.24
C GLY A 173 -6.89 -10.09 -3.59
N LYS A 174 -6.43 -11.33 -3.43
CA LYS A 174 -7.20 -12.36 -2.74
C LYS A 174 -6.97 -12.27 -1.23
N THR A 175 -7.95 -12.74 -0.48
CA THR A 175 -7.78 -13.03 0.95
C THR A 175 -6.68 -14.09 1.13
N GLU A 176 -6.10 -14.19 2.33
CA GLU A 176 -5.08 -15.22 2.65
C GLU A 176 -5.56 -16.63 2.29
N ASP A 177 -6.85 -16.90 2.53
CA ASP A 177 -7.48 -18.19 2.23
C ASP A 177 -7.81 -18.39 0.74
N GLY A 178 -7.51 -17.41 -0.13
CA GLY A 178 -7.82 -17.44 -1.57
C GLY A 178 -9.30 -17.33 -1.94
N LYS A 179 -10.21 -17.45 -0.96
CA LYS A 179 -11.66 -17.60 -1.16
C LYS A 179 -12.38 -16.37 -1.68
N TYR A 180 -11.93 -15.17 -1.32
CA TYR A 180 -12.59 -13.92 -1.70
C TYR A 180 -11.63 -12.97 -2.40
N ASN A 181 -12.09 -12.41 -3.53
CA ASN A 181 -11.40 -11.36 -4.26
C ASN A 181 -11.75 -9.98 -3.67
N ILE A 182 -10.74 -9.23 -3.28
CA ILE A 182 -10.87 -7.88 -2.72
C ILE A 182 -10.51 -6.90 -3.84
N PRO A 183 -11.46 -6.02 -4.26
CA PRO A 183 -11.17 -5.03 -5.28
C PRO A 183 -10.16 -3.99 -4.78
N ALA A 184 -9.36 -3.47 -5.70
CA ALA A 184 -8.44 -2.37 -5.42
C ALA A 184 -9.23 -1.10 -5.07
N ARG A 185 -8.77 -0.44 -4.02
CA ARG A 185 -9.26 0.85 -3.52
C ARG A 185 -8.02 1.73 -3.29
N PRO A 186 -7.36 2.16 -4.38
CA PRO A 186 -6.13 2.92 -4.26
C PRO A 186 -6.40 4.21 -3.51
N PHE A 187 -5.61 4.46 -2.49
CA PHE A 187 -5.65 5.67 -1.66
C PHE A 187 -4.31 6.39 -1.64
N LEU A 188 -3.23 5.74 -2.11
CA LEU A 188 -1.95 6.38 -2.38
C LEU A 188 -1.86 6.71 -3.87
N GLY A 189 -1.48 7.94 -4.17
CA GLY A 189 -1.26 8.42 -5.53
C GLY A 189 -1.38 9.94 -5.60
N LEU A 190 -1.22 10.48 -6.80
CA LEU A 190 -1.37 11.91 -7.07
C LEU A 190 -2.48 12.12 -8.09
N SER A 191 -3.43 13.00 -7.77
CA SER A 191 -4.37 13.51 -8.77
C SER A 191 -3.65 14.40 -9.80
N SER A 192 -4.36 14.84 -10.84
CA SER A 192 -3.87 15.86 -11.78
C SER A 192 -3.44 17.15 -11.06
N SER A 193 -4.26 17.64 -10.13
CA SER A 193 -3.94 18.80 -9.30
C SER A 193 -2.71 18.57 -8.43
N GLY A 194 -2.66 17.43 -7.73
CA GLY A 194 -1.52 17.10 -6.87
C GLY A 194 -0.20 17.02 -7.63
N ARG A 195 -0.22 16.53 -8.88
CA ARG A 195 0.97 16.55 -9.76
C ARG A 195 1.44 17.97 -10.06
N HIS A 196 0.51 18.89 -10.34
CA HIS A 196 0.86 20.30 -10.59
C HIS A 196 1.44 20.97 -9.35
N ASP A 197 0.89 20.71 -8.16
CA ASP A 197 1.40 21.25 -6.90
C ASP A 197 2.84 20.78 -6.62
N VAL A 198 3.13 19.50 -6.88
CA VAL A 198 4.49 18.96 -6.73
C VAL A 198 5.46 19.65 -7.67
N VAL A 199 5.13 19.78 -8.96
CA VAL A 199 5.97 20.47 -9.95
C VAL A 199 6.21 21.92 -9.55
N LYS A 200 5.17 22.62 -9.09
CA LYS A 200 5.26 24.01 -8.63
C LYS A 200 6.25 24.16 -7.46
N ILE A 201 6.17 23.29 -6.46
CA ILE A 201 7.08 23.31 -5.31
C ILE A 201 8.52 23.06 -5.73
N ILE A 202 8.74 22.10 -6.63
CA ILE A 202 10.07 21.76 -7.12
C ILE A 202 10.67 22.95 -7.90
N ASN A 203 9.92 23.52 -8.83
CA ASN A 203 10.40 24.65 -9.64
C ASN A 203 10.70 25.88 -8.76
N ALA A 204 9.83 26.18 -7.79
CA ALA A 204 10.07 27.27 -6.85
C ALA A 204 11.34 27.06 -6.02
N PHE A 205 11.64 25.80 -5.65
CA PHE A 205 12.89 25.49 -4.98
C PHE A 205 14.11 25.68 -5.87
N LEU A 206 14.05 25.21 -7.13
CA LEU A 206 15.14 25.38 -8.09
C LEU A 206 15.46 26.86 -8.33
N GLN A 207 14.43 27.69 -8.51
CA GLN A 207 14.59 29.15 -8.63
C GLN A 207 15.28 29.76 -7.41
N LYS A 208 14.84 29.39 -6.21
CA LYS A 208 15.45 29.87 -4.95
C LYS A 208 16.91 29.46 -4.80
N GLU A 209 17.30 28.27 -5.28
CA GLU A 209 18.70 27.86 -5.27
C GLU A 209 19.54 28.60 -6.33
N ALA A 210 18.98 28.85 -7.52
CA ALA A 210 19.63 29.65 -8.55
C ALA A 210 19.89 31.10 -8.07
N GLU A 211 18.92 31.73 -7.42
CA GLU A 211 19.07 33.07 -6.84
C GLU A 211 20.16 33.12 -5.75
N LYS A 212 20.22 32.11 -4.89
CA LYS A 212 21.27 32.01 -3.85
C LYS A 212 22.66 31.84 -4.47
N ALA A 213 22.77 31.04 -5.53
CA ALA A 213 24.02 30.84 -6.26
C ALA A 213 24.49 32.17 -6.90
N ALA A 214 23.58 32.91 -7.54
CA ALA A 214 23.87 34.23 -8.12
C ALA A 214 24.34 35.24 -7.07
N LYS A 215 23.67 35.31 -5.91
CA LYS A 215 24.08 36.17 -4.79
C LYS A 215 25.46 35.82 -4.21
N LYS A 216 25.82 34.53 -4.20
CA LYS A 216 27.15 34.09 -3.77
C LYS A 216 28.24 34.50 -4.76
N ALA A 217 27.95 34.42 -6.06
CA ALA A 217 28.89 34.80 -7.12
C ALA A 217 29.16 36.31 -7.17
N GLY A 218 28.15 37.16 -6.96
CA GLY A 218 28.34 38.63 -6.93
C GLY A 218 28.97 39.18 -5.64
N LYS A 219 29.24 38.33 -4.64
CA LYS A 219 29.90 38.70 -3.37
C LYS A 219 31.35 38.19 -3.29
N ALA A 220 31.78 37.43 -4.29
CA ALA A 220 33.15 36.94 -4.45
C ALA A 220 33.90 37.87 -5.41
#